data_AF-A0A2P6SEC8-F1
#
_entry.id   AF-A0A2P6SEC8-F1
#
_cell.length_a   1.000
_cell.length_b   1.000
_cell.length_c   1.000
_cell.angle_alpha   90.00
_cell.angle_beta   90.00
_cell.angle_gamma   90.00
#
_symmetry.space_group_name_H-M   'P 1'
#
loop_
_entity.id
_entity.type
_entity.pdbx_description
1 polymer ?
#
loop_
_entity_poly.entity_id
_entity_poly.type
_entity_poly.pdbx_seq_one_letter_code
_entity_poly.pdbx_strand_id
1 'polypeptide(L)'
;MDLYHLTLILGVHCLCLLAPFQFTWGALWVAISLYLVSGMGVTISYHQNLAHQSFKVPKWLEYSLAYCAVLSLQGSPLEWVSSHRYHHQFTDKLRDPHSPTKGFWFSHVNWAFDYHSRFGSVSVVVVSQVTFSINSICHTWGKQIWDTGDASKNNWLFGLLAFVEGWHNNHHAFEYSARQGLE
;
A
#
# COMPACT_ATOMS: atom_id res chain seq x y z
N MET A 1 -16.90 -6.79 11.08
CA MET A 1 -15.63 -7.53 11.22
C MET A 1 -15.92 -9.02 11.12
N ASP A 2 -15.33 -9.67 10.13
CA ASP A 2 -15.32 -11.13 10.06
C ASP A 2 -14.26 -11.67 11.03
N LEU A 3 -14.70 -12.49 11.99
CA LEU A 3 -13.84 -13.07 13.02
C LEU A 3 -12.70 -13.90 12.41
N TYR A 4 -12.91 -14.50 11.24
CA TYR A 4 -11.91 -15.27 10.51
C TYR A 4 -10.71 -14.41 10.09
N HIS A 5 -10.95 -13.28 9.43
CA HIS A 5 -9.87 -12.38 8.98
C HIS A 5 -9.09 -11.77 10.16
N LEU A 6 -9.79 -11.42 11.24
CA LEU A 6 -9.16 -10.89 12.45
C LEU A 6 -8.23 -11.92 13.10
N THR A 7 -8.72 -13.16 13.27
CA THR A 7 -7.92 -14.26 13.84
C THR A 7 -6.72 -14.62 12.97
N LEU A 8 -6.88 -14.62 11.64
CA LEU A 8 -5.78 -14.83 10.71
C LEU A 8 -4.70 -13.74 10.83
N ILE A 9 -5.09 -12.46 10.80
CA ILE A 9 -4.13 -11.34 10.90
C ILE A 9 -3.40 -11.36 12.23
N LEU A 10 -4.11 -11.53 13.36
CA LEU A 10 -3.47 -11.65 14.68
C LEU A 10 -2.54 -12.86 14.73
N GLY A 11 -2.97 -14.00 14.19
CA GLY A 11 -2.15 -15.21 14.11
C GLY A 11 -0.84 -14.98 13.36
N VAL A 12 -0.87 -14.38 12.17
CA VAL A 12 0.34 -14.10 11.38
C VAL A 12 1.26 -13.10 12.11
N HIS A 13 0.72 -12.05 12.74
CA HIS A 13 1.53 -11.12 13.52
C HIS A 13 2.20 -11.80 14.73
N CYS A 14 1.47 -12.66 15.45
CA CYS A 14 2.03 -13.45 16.55
C CYS A 14 3.13 -14.41 16.06
N LEU A 15 2.95 -15.05 14.90
CA LEU A 15 3.98 -15.90 14.31
C LEU A 15 5.23 -15.10 13.90
N CYS A 16 5.09 -13.87 13.41
CA CYS A 16 6.23 -12.99 13.13
C CYS A 16 7.08 -12.69 14.37
N LEU A 17 6.48 -12.65 15.58
CA LEU A 17 7.24 -12.48 16.83
C LEU A 17 8.16 -13.68 17.13
N LEU A 18 7.88 -14.85 16.55
CA LEU A 18 8.71 -16.04 16.69
C LEU A 18 9.88 -16.09 15.71
N ALA A 19 9.90 -15.21 14.70
CA ALA A 19 10.91 -15.21 13.64
C ALA A 19 12.37 -15.13 14.14
N PRO A 20 12.72 -14.33 15.17
CA PRO A 20 14.09 -14.28 15.68
C PRO A 20 14.61 -15.62 16.22
N PHE A 21 13.70 -16.47 16.73
CA PHE A 21 14.06 -17.78 17.29
C PHE A 21 14.26 -18.87 16.23
N GLN A 22 13.88 -18.59 14.98
CA GLN A 22 13.98 -19.52 13.84
C GLN A 22 14.87 -18.92 12.72
N PHE A 23 15.79 -18.02 13.09
CA PHE A 23 16.60 -17.27 12.14
C PHE A 23 17.52 -18.17 11.32
N THR A 24 17.49 -18.00 10.00
CA THR A 24 18.50 -18.51 9.09
C THR A 24 18.82 -17.46 8.02
N TRP A 25 20.05 -17.46 7.52
CA TRP A 25 20.45 -16.56 6.43
C TRP A 25 19.60 -16.75 5.17
N GLY A 26 19.22 -17.99 4.85
CA GLY A 26 18.34 -18.29 3.72
C GLY A 26 16.96 -17.65 3.87
N ALA A 27 16.33 -17.81 5.05
CA ALA A 27 15.04 -17.19 5.33
C ALA A 27 15.11 -15.66 5.28
N LEU A 28 16.20 -15.05 5.78
CA LEU A 28 16.41 -13.61 5.70
C LEU A 28 16.44 -13.12 4.25
N TRP A 29 17.22 -13.77 3.38
CA TRP A 29 17.31 -13.38 1.97
C TRP A 29 16.01 -13.59 1.21
N VAL A 30 15.27 -14.66 1.50
CA VAL A 30 13.93 -14.87 0.96
C VAL A 30 12.99 -13.75 1.40
N ALA A 31 13.00 -13.37 2.68
CA ALA A 31 12.15 -12.29 3.20
C ALA A 31 12.48 -10.94 2.55
N ILE A 32 13.77 -10.59 2.41
CA ILE A 32 14.22 -9.37 1.73
C ILE A 32 13.79 -9.40 0.25
N SER A 33 14.00 -10.53 -0.43
CA SER A 33 13.65 -10.65 -1.86
C SER A 33 12.14 -10.51 -2.08
N LEU A 34 11.33 -11.16 -1.24
CA LEU A 34 9.88 -11.01 -1.28
C LEU A 34 9.44 -9.58 -0.98
N TYR A 35 10.06 -8.91 0.00
CA TYR A 35 9.77 -7.50 0.32
C TYR A 35 10.03 -6.59 -0.88
N LEU A 36 11.20 -6.72 -1.51
CA LEU A 36 11.59 -5.90 -2.67
C LEU A 36 10.70 -6.18 -3.88
N VAL A 37 10.51 -7.46 -4.24
CA VAL A 37 9.75 -7.85 -5.44
C VAL A 37 8.27 -7.49 -5.29
N SER A 38 7.66 -7.79 -4.14
CA SER A 38 6.24 -7.51 -3.95
C SER A 38 5.95 -6.03 -3.75
N GLY A 39 6.79 -5.31 -2.98
CA GLY A 39 6.64 -3.88 -2.77
C GLY A 39 6.84 -3.07 -4.05
N MET A 40 7.91 -3.32 -4.80
CA MET A 40 8.09 -2.69 -6.12
C MET A 40 7.01 -3.11 -7.11
N GLY A 41 6.52 -4.35 -7.03
CA GLY A 41 5.38 -4.81 -7.81
C GLY A 41 4.14 -3.94 -7.58
N VAL A 42 3.81 -3.65 -6.32
CA VAL A 42 2.67 -2.79 -5.96
C VAL A 42 2.88 -1.38 -6.49
N THR A 43 4.03 -0.76 -6.21
CA THR A 43 4.39 0.60 -6.64
C THR A 43 4.35 0.74 -8.17
N ILE A 44 5.09 -0.12 -8.89
CA ILE A 44 5.25 0.03 -10.34
C ILE A 44 4.00 -0.47 -11.08
N SER A 45 3.43 -1.60 -10.66
CA SER A 45 2.30 -2.23 -11.35
C SER A 45 0.96 -1.70 -10.88
N TYR A 46 0.55 -2.07 -9.67
CA TYR A 46 -0.81 -1.79 -9.20
C TYR A 46 -1.07 -0.29 -9.16
N HIS A 47 -0.09 0.46 -8.67
CA HIS A 47 -0.21 1.89 -8.46
C HIS A 47 0.04 2.71 -9.74
N GLN A 48 1.29 2.80 -10.18
CA GLN A 48 1.64 3.72 -11.28
C GLN A 48 1.10 3.25 -12.64
N ASN A 49 1.27 1.97 -12.98
CA ASN A 49 0.89 1.47 -14.29
C ASN A 49 -0.62 1.20 -14.41
N LEU A 50 -1.23 0.47 -13.47
CA LEU A 50 -2.63 0.04 -13.59
C LEU A 50 -3.61 1.08 -13.04
N ALA A 51 -3.37 1.64 -11.85
CA ALA A 51 -4.28 2.60 -11.26
C ALA A 51 -4.20 3.96 -11.97
N HIS A 52 -3.00 4.53 -12.09
CA HIS A 52 -2.80 5.87 -12.66
C HIS A 52 -2.50 5.90 -14.14
N GLN A 53 -2.09 4.78 -14.75
CA GLN A 53 -1.72 4.75 -16.18
C GLN A 53 -0.60 5.75 -16.53
N SER A 54 0.32 6.00 -15.59
CA SER A 54 1.38 7.00 -15.71
C SER A 54 2.39 6.70 -16.82
N PHE A 55 2.48 5.43 -17.24
CA PHE A 55 3.30 4.99 -18.37
C PHE A 55 2.75 3.70 -18.99
N LYS A 56 3.18 3.39 -20.22
CA LYS A 56 2.81 2.17 -20.95
C LYS A 56 4.01 1.24 -21.09
N VAL A 57 3.78 -0.05 -20.90
CA VAL A 57 4.76 -1.14 -21.09
C VAL A 57 4.18 -2.23 -22.00
N PRO A 58 5.02 -3.07 -22.64
CA PRO A 58 4.52 -4.24 -23.37
C PRO A 58 3.80 -5.23 -22.44
N LYS A 59 2.80 -5.95 -22.97
CA LYS A 59 1.88 -6.77 -22.15
C LYS A 59 2.55 -7.87 -21.33
N TRP A 60 3.62 -8.49 -21.83
CA TRP A 60 4.36 -9.48 -21.05
C TRP A 60 4.95 -8.87 -19.77
N LEU A 61 5.48 -7.64 -19.86
CA LEU A 61 6.06 -6.94 -18.72
C LEU A 61 4.98 -6.43 -17.76
N GLU A 62 3.87 -5.90 -18.30
CA GLU A 62 2.68 -5.53 -17.52
C GLU A 62 2.20 -6.71 -16.65
N TYR A 63 2.06 -7.89 -17.25
CA TYR A 63 1.65 -9.09 -16.53
C TYR A 63 2.70 -9.58 -15.53
N SER A 64 4.00 -9.56 -15.89
CA SER A 64 5.06 -9.94 -14.96
C SER A 64 5.07 -9.04 -13.71
N LEU A 65 4.95 -7.72 -13.89
CA LEU A 65 4.91 -6.78 -12.78
C LEU A 65 3.64 -6.96 -11.93
N ALA A 66 2.49 -7.22 -12.56
CA ALA A 66 1.25 -7.52 -11.84
C ALA A 66 1.36 -8.81 -11.02
N TYR A 67 2.02 -9.85 -11.54
CA TYR A 67 2.30 -11.07 -10.76
C TYR A 67 3.20 -10.80 -9.56
N CYS A 68 4.23 -9.96 -9.70
CA CYS A 68 5.05 -9.54 -8.57
C CYS A 68 4.21 -8.82 -7.51
N ALA A 69 3.28 -7.94 -7.90
CA ALA A 69 2.38 -7.25 -6.99
C ALA A 69 1.43 -8.20 -6.24
N VAL A 70 0.90 -9.24 -6.91
CA VAL A 70 0.03 -10.25 -6.28
C VAL A 70 0.73 -10.94 -5.10
N LEU A 71 2.06 -11.09 -5.13
CA LEU A 71 2.84 -11.65 -4.01
C LEU A 71 2.78 -10.81 -2.73
N SER A 72 2.33 -9.55 -2.80
CA SER A 72 2.10 -8.72 -1.60
C SER A 72 0.83 -9.12 -0.85
N LEU A 73 -0.03 -9.93 -1.48
CA LEU A 73 -1.30 -10.42 -0.93
C LEU A 73 -2.25 -9.29 -0.48
N GLN A 74 -2.29 -8.19 -1.24
CA GLN A 74 -3.13 -7.02 -0.99
C GLN A 74 -4.45 -7.02 -1.80
N GLY A 75 -4.87 -8.19 -2.28
CA GLY A 75 -6.05 -8.35 -3.13
C GLY A 75 -5.71 -8.45 -4.62
N SER A 76 -6.74 -8.68 -5.44
CA SER A 76 -6.59 -8.78 -6.88
C SER A 76 -6.24 -7.42 -7.51
N PRO A 77 -5.64 -7.39 -8.72
CA PRO A 77 -5.29 -6.13 -9.38
C PRO A 77 -6.51 -5.22 -9.58
N LEU A 78 -7.67 -5.80 -9.93
CA LEU A 78 -8.90 -5.04 -10.18
C LEU A 78 -9.42 -4.38 -8.89
N GLU A 79 -9.44 -5.13 -7.79
CA GLU A 79 -9.90 -4.62 -6.49
C GLU A 79 -9.01 -3.51 -5.98
N TRP A 80 -7.68 -3.74 -5.99
CA TRP A 80 -6.70 -2.76 -5.53
C TRP A 80 -6.81 -1.46 -6.36
N VAL A 81 -6.82 -1.57 -7.68
CA VAL A 81 -6.94 -0.41 -8.59
C VAL A 81 -8.25 0.33 -8.38
N SER A 82 -9.36 -0.41 -8.24
CA SER A 82 -10.67 0.20 -7.99
C SER A 82 -10.68 0.99 -6.69
N SER A 83 -10.17 0.41 -5.60
CA SER A 83 -10.12 1.07 -4.29
C SER A 83 -9.20 2.28 -4.29
N HIS A 84 -8.04 2.17 -4.92
CA HIS A 84 -7.08 3.27 -5.03
C HIS A 84 -7.63 4.45 -5.82
N ARG A 85 -8.28 4.19 -6.97
CA ARG A 85 -8.97 5.24 -7.74
C ARG A 85 -10.13 5.87 -6.96
N TYR A 86 -10.86 5.04 -6.20
CA TYR A 86 -11.96 5.53 -5.36
C TYR A 86 -11.45 6.39 -4.20
N HIS A 87 -10.27 6.09 -3.65
CA HIS A 87 -9.57 6.98 -2.72
C HIS A 87 -9.25 8.32 -3.38
N HIS A 88 -8.53 8.35 -4.50
CA HIS A 88 -8.21 9.61 -5.20
C HIS A 88 -9.45 10.46 -5.52
N GLN A 89 -10.57 9.83 -5.88
CA GLN A 89 -11.83 10.54 -6.14
C GLN A 89 -12.45 11.16 -4.88
N PHE A 90 -12.27 10.54 -3.72
CA PHE A 90 -12.95 10.89 -2.48
C PHE A 90 -12.00 11.14 -1.31
N THR A 91 -10.74 11.49 -1.57
CA THR A 91 -9.67 11.58 -0.57
C THR A 91 -10.11 12.31 0.68
N ASP A 92 -9.86 11.71 1.84
CA ASP A 92 -10.17 12.22 3.18
C ASP A 92 -11.66 12.49 3.46
N LYS A 93 -12.56 12.11 2.54
CA LYS A 93 -14.02 12.20 2.73
C LYS A 93 -14.56 10.89 3.30
N LEU A 94 -15.80 10.90 3.76
CA LEU A 94 -16.46 9.71 4.33
C LEU A 94 -16.47 8.51 3.37
N ARG A 95 -16.50 8.78 2.06
CA ARG A 95 -16.53 7.78 0.99
C ARG A 95 -15.16 7.17 0.70
N ASP A 96 -14.06 7.76 1.13
CA ASP A 96 -12.74 7.14 0.98
C ASP A 96 -12.69 5.82 1.78
N PRO A 97 -12.29 4.69 1.14
CA PRO A 97 -12.22 3.38 1.77
C PRO A 97 -11.40 3.38 3.05
N HIS A 98 -10.30 4.12 3.07
CA HIS A 98 -9.32 4.18 4.14
C HIS A 98 -9.10 5.61 4.62
N SER A 99 -10.18 6.39 4.67
CA SER A 99 -10.13 7.79 5.08
C SER A 99 -9.47 7.98 6.46
N PRO A 100 -8.43 8.83 6.57
CA PRO A 100 -7.82 9.19 7.85
C PRO A 100 -8.78 9.97 8.76
N THR A 101 -9.83 10.60 8.22
CA THR A 101 -10.85 11.31 9.02
C THR A 101 -11.70 10.38 9.89
N LYS A 102 -11.69 9.07 9.62
CA LYS A 102 -12.28 8.03 10.48
C LYS A 102 -11.35 7.58 11.62
N GLY A 103 -10.14 8.15 11.71
CA GLY A 103 -9.14 7.89 12.74
C GLY A 103 -7.93 7.11 12.22
N PHE A 104 -6.79 7.29 12.88
CA PHE A 104 -5.50 6.69 12.48
C PHE A 104 -5.55 5.17 12.32
N TRP A 105 -6.11 4.45 13.30
CA TRP A 105 -6.22 2.99 13.23
C TRP A 105 -7.19 2.52 12.14
N PHE A 106 -8.16 3.36 11.79
CA PHE A 106 -9.06 3.06 10.68
C PHE A 106 -8.32 3.09 9.36
N SER A 107 -7.64 4.18 9.02
CA SER A 107 -6.88 4.29 7.76
C SER A 107 -5.68 3.35 7.70
N HIS A 108 -5.12 2.98 8.86
CA HIS A 108 -3.98 2.08 8.91
C HIS A 108 -4.34 0.61 8.77
N VAL A 109 -5.43 0.11 9.36
CA VAL A 109 -5.71 -1.34 9.29
C VAL A 109 -7.18 -1.70 9.33
N ASN A 110 -8.03 -0.96 10.05
CA ASN A 110 -9.42 -1.40 10.24
C ASN A 110 -10.24 -1.37 8.94
N TRP A 111 -9.91 -0.47 8.01
CA TRP A 111 -10.57 -0.37 6.70
C TRP A 111 -10.54 -1.68 5.90
N ALA A 112 -9.48 -2.48 6.07
CA ALA A 112 -9.30 -3.76 5.39
C ALA A 112 -10.30 -4.83 5.87
N PHE A 113 -10.97 -4.62 7.01
CA PHE A 113 -11.95 -5.53 7.59
C PHE A 113 -13.41 -5.09 7.42
N ASP A 114 -13.65 -3.94 6.78
CA ASP A 114 -14.99 -3.42 6.60
C ASP A 114 -15.75 -4.22 5.52
N TYR A 115 -17.05 -4.46 5.70
CA TYR A 115 -17.82 -5.40 4.86
C TYR A 115 -17.99 -4.91 3.40
N HIS A 116 -17.77 -3.62 3.16
CA HIS A 116 -17.75 -3.03 1.82
C HIS A 116 -16.40 -3.18 1.11
N SER A 117 -15.37 -3.49 1.87
CA SER A 117 -14.00 -3.71 1.46
C SER A 117 -13.87 -5.21 1.15
N ARG A 118 -14.17 -5.63 -0.10
CA ARG A 118 -14.12 -7.05 -0.54
C ARG A 118 -12.69 -7.61 -0.61
N PHE A 119 -11.89 -7.40 0.42
CA PHE A 119 -10.48 -7.80 0.45
C PHE A 119 -10.36 -9.20 1.03
N GLY A 120 -10.11 -10.19 0.17
CA GLY A 120 -9.51 -11.46 0.57
C GLY A 120 -8.01 -11.30 0.89
N SER A 121 -7.61 -10.26 1.62
CA SER A 121 -6.21 -9.90 1.81
C SER A 121 -5.60 -10.63 3.00
N VAL A 122 -4.79 -11.65 2.71
CA VAL A 122 -3.92 -12.32 3.69
C VAL A 122 -2.53 -11.73 3.55
N SER A 123 -2.29 -10.60 4.19
CA SER A 123 -1.11 -9.76 3.99
C SER A 123 0.23 -10.34 4.47
N VAL A 124 1.31 -10.07 3.73
CA VAL A 124 2.68 -10.15 4.27
C VAL A 124 2.86 -8.98 5.25
N VAL A 125 3.02 -9.29 6.54
CA VAL A 125 2.97 -8.32 7.65
C VAL A 125 3.81 -7.07 7.37
N VAL A 126 5.10 -7.21 7.04
CA VAL A 126 5.98 -6.05 6.84
C VAL A 126 5.56 -5.20 5.64
N VAL A 127 5.28 -5.82 4.49
CA VAL A 127 4.88 -5.10 3.27
C VAL A 127 3.56 -4.36 3.49
N SER A 128 2.60 -4.98 4.16
CA SER A 128 1.30 -4.35 4.41
C SER A 128 1.35 -3.26 5.46
N GLN A 129 2.14 -3.42 6.52
CA GLN A 129 2.35 -2.33 7.49
C GLN A 129 2.97 -1.11 6.81
N VAL A 130 4.00 -1.31 5.98
CA VAL A 130 4.63 -0.24 5.20
C VAL A 130 3.66 0.40 4.20
N THR A 131 2.88 -0.41 3.46
CA THR A 131 1.91 0.10 2.48
C THR A 131 0.78 0.86 3.16
N PHE A 132 0.21 0.34 4.24
CA PHE A 132 -0.90 0.99 4.93
C PHE A 132 -0.47 2.24 5.71
N SER A 133 0.82 2.37 6.04
CA SER A 133 1.37 3.63 6.54
C SER A 133 1.30 4.77 5.52
N ILE A 134 1.15 4.49 4.23
CA ILE A 134 0.89 5.54 3.23
C ILE A 134 -0.49 6.15 3.50
N ASN A 135 -1.52 5.32 3.68
CA ASN A 135 -2.89 5.75 3.98
C ASN A 135 -3.01 6.48 5.33
N SER A 136 -2.19 6.11 6.33
CA SER A 136 -2.28 6.67 7.68
C SER A 136 -1.22 7.73 7.97
N ILE A 137 0.06 7.36 7.98
CA ILE A 137 1.16 8.25 8.32
C ILE A 137 1.32 9.34 7.26
N CYS A 138 1.26 9.00 5.97
CA CYS A 138 1.39 10.01 4.92
C CYS A 138 0.14 10.89 4.74
N HIS A 139 -0.91 10.71 5.53
CA HIS A 139 -2.03 11.67 5.66
C HIS A 139 -2.07 12.40 7.01
N THR A 140 -1.13 12.12 7.91
CA THR A 140 -1.13 12.70 9.27
C THR A 140 0.19 13.36 9.65
N TRP A 141 1.32 12.88 9.13
CA TRP A 141 2.65 13.35 9.50
C TRP A 141 3.62 13.43 8.31
N GLY A 142 4.15 14.63 8.10
CA GLY A 142 5.14 14.91 7.05
C GLY A 142 5.04 16.37 6.58
N LYS A 143 5.52 16.63 5.37
CA LYS A 143 5.48 17.96 4.73
C LYS A 143 4.40 18.03 3.67
N GLN A 144 3.59 19.08 3.67
CA GLN A 144 2.67 19.40 2.57
C GLN A 144 3.29 20.52 1.75
N ILE A 145 3.66 20.24 0.50
CA ILE A 145 4.29 21.18 -0.42
C ILE A 145 3.23 21.77 -1.36
N TRP A 146 2.28 20.94 -1.79
CA TRP A 146 1.21 21.28 -2.71
C TRP A 146 -0.13 21.38 -1.99
N ASP A 147 -0.92 22.39 -2.36
CA ASP A 147 -2.30 22.52 -1.93
C ASP A 147 -3.20 21.62 -2.78
N THR A 148 -3.39 20.39 -2.30
CA THR A 148 -4.20 19.33 -2.91
C THR A 148 -5.65 19.33 -2.41
N GLY A 149 -5.98 20.16 -1.41
CA GLY A 149 -7.29 20.14 -0.75
C GLY A 149 -7.53 18.92 0.15
N ASP A 150 -6.50 18.09 0.38
CA ASP A 150 -6.49 16.96 1.30
C ASP A 150 -5.35 17.09 2.33
N ALA A 151 -5.25 16.11 3.23
CA ALA A 151 -4.26 16.04 4.29
C ALA A 151 -2.99 15.28 3.89
N SER A 152 -2.79 14.93 2.60
CA SER A 152 -1.62 14.20 2.14
C SER A 152 -0.32 14.95 2.48
N LYS A 153 0.71 14.20 2.86
CA LYS A 153 2.03 14.66 3.31
C LYS A 153 3.13 13.81 2.68
N ASN A 154 4.24 14.45 2.37
CA ASN A 154 5.50 13.81 2.04
C ASN A 154 6.23 13.36 3.31
N ASN A 155 6.63 12.10 3.35
CA ASN A 155 7.34 11.47 4.45
C ASN A 155 8.56 10.69 3.94
N TRP A 156 9.76 11.13 4.32
CA TRP A 156 11.01 10.57 3.78
C TRP A 156 11.27 9.13 4.20
N LEU A 157 10.84 8.75 5.41
CA LEU A 157 11.01 7.39 5.91
C LEU A 157 10.18 6.42 5.06
N PHE A 158 8.93 6.78 4.77
CA PHE A 158 8.07 5.99 3.90
C PHE A 158 8.41 6.15 2.41
N GLY A 159 9.07 7.25 2.02
CA GLY A 159 9.70 7.36 0.71
C GLY A 159 10.79 6.31 0.49
N LEU A 160 11.52 5.95 1.55
CA LEU A 160 12.50 4.86 1.50
C LEU A 160 11.85 3.48 1.61
N LEU A 161 11.01 3.28 2.63
CA LEU A 161 10.44 1.96 2.93
C LEU A 161 9.44 1.50 1.88
N ALA A 162 8.54 2.39 1.44
CA ALA A 162 7.48 2.06 0.50
C ALA A 162 7.85 2.34 -0.96
N PHE A 163 9.15 2.34 -1.31
CA PHE A 163 9.61 2.53 -2.69
C PHE A 163 9.01 3.79 -3.34
N VAL A 164 9.34 4.97 -2.78
CA VAL A 164 8.93 6.32 -3.19
C VAL A 164 7.48 6.74 -2.93
N GLU A 165 6.61 5.82 -2.53
CA GLU A 165 5.19 6.12 -2.24
C GLU A 165 4.97 7.10 -1.08
N GLY A 166 5.97 7.24 -0.19
CA GLY A 166 5.93 8.23 0.89
C GLY A 166 5.99 9.68 0.42
N TRP A 167 6.30 9.96 -0.86
CA TRP A 167 6.12 11.28 -1.48
C TRP A 167 4.65 11.54 -1.85
N HIS A 168 3.78 11.34 -0.88
CA HIS A 168 2.36 11.18 -1.08
C HIS A 168 1.65 12.49 -1.42
N ASN A 169 2.08 13.63 -0.87
CA ASN A 169 1.51 14.92 -1.26
C ASN A 169 1.87 15.30 -2.70
N ASN A 170 3.09 14.98 -3.13
CA ASN A 170 3.47 15.17 -4.54
C ASN A 170 2.63 14.28 -5.46
N HIS A 171 2.42 13.02 -5.03
CA HIS A 171 1.58 12.08 -5.75
C HIS A 171 0.13 12.56 -5.90
N HIS A 172 -0.48 13.06 -4.83
CA HIS A 172 -1.84 13.62 -4.88
C HIS A 172 -1.95 14.85 -5.78
N ALA A 173 -0.88 15.66 -5.88
CA ALA A 173 -0.85 16.80 -6.80
C ALA A 173 -0.68 16.37 -8.27
N PHE A 174 0.08 15.30 -8.54
CA PHE A 174 0.46 14.86 -9.88
C PHE A 174 0.26 13.36 -10.09
N GLU A 175 -0.97 12.89 -9.91
CA GLU A 175 -1.28 11.45 -9.83
C GLU A 175 -0.91 10.65 -11.09
N TYR A 176 -0.90 11.28 -12.27
CA TYR A 176 -0.52 10.67 -13.55
C TYR A 176 1.00 10.67 -13.80
N SER A 177 1.81 11.23 -12.90
CA SER A 177 3.27 11.24 -13.05
C SER A 177 3.85 9.86 -12.81
N ALA A 178 4.78 9.44 -13.67
CA ALA A 178 5.61 8.25 -13.43
C ALA A 178 6.75 8.54 -12.44
N ARG A 179 6.98 9.82 -12.12
CA ARG A 179 8.03 10.28 -11.20
C ARG A 179 7.39 10.61 -9.86
N GLN A 180 7.32 9.64 -8.97
CA GLN A 180 6.90 9.89 -7.60
C GLN A 180 8.05 10.51 -6.81
N GLY A 181 7.94 11.80 -6.48
CA GLY A 181 8.94 12.52 -5.66
C GLY A 181 9.64 13.69 -6.32
N LEU A 182 9.47 13.89 -7.62
CA LEU A 182 9.98 15.05 -8.35
C LEU A 182 8.90 15.54 -9.30
N GLU A 183 8.92 16.84 -9.57
CA GLU A 183 8.13 17.48 -10.64
C GLU A 183 8.24 16.74 -11.98
#